data_AF-A0A965PG79-F1
#
_entry.id   AF-A0A965PG79-F1
#
_cell.length_a   1.000
_cell.length_b   1.000
_cell.length_c   1.000
_cell.angle_alpha   90.00
_cell.angle_beta   90.00
_cell.angle_gamma   90.00
#
_symmetry.space_group_name_H-M   'P 1'
#
loop_
_entity.id
_entity.type
_entity.pdbx_description
1 polymer ?
#
loop_
_entity_poly.entity_id
_entity_poly.type
_entity_poly.pdbx_seq_one_letter_code
_entity_poly.pdbx_strand_id
1 'polypeptide(L)'
;MAGKGGARPGAGRPKREFEIDVRNIAIKAIEEYYGSIHNGFVSLLNSKEPSLIKFCWEHGVGKPTDQIQMSVEQDIKTFEVIQLPDNGRDNFIEPIEEIIEPNI
;
A
#
# COMPACT_ATOMS: atom_id res chain seq x y z
N MET A 1 -5.95 23.24 5.58
CA MET A 1 -4.50 23.01 5.35
C MET A 1 -4.18 21.57 5.75
N ALA A 2 -4.07 20.67 4.78
CA ALA A 2 -3.92 19.23 5.00
C ALA A 2 -2.57 18.90 5.67
N GLY A 3 -2.60 17.91 6.56
CA GLY A 3 -1.54 17.62 7.54
C GLY A 3 -0.21 17.19 6.93
N LYS A 4 0.85 17.89 7.31
CA LYS A 4 2.24 17.39 7.22
C LYS A 4 2.46 16.34 8.30
N GLY A 5 1.92 15.15 8.10
CA GLY A 5 2.21 14.00 8.96
C GLY A 5 3.61 13.43 8.72
N GLY A 6 4.37 13.22 9.79
CA GLY A 6 5.37 12.14 9.88
C GLY A 6 6.84 12.46 9.53
N ALA A 7 7.19 13.61 8.97
CA ALA A 7 8.59 13.93 8.66
C ALA A 7 9.39 14.26 9.94
N ARG A 8 10.04 13.26 10.53
CA ARG A 8 11.02 13.47 11.61
C ARG A 8 12.32 14.06 11.03
N PRO A 9 13.06 14.89 11.76
CA PRO A 9 14.40 15.32 11.35
C PRO A 9 15.29 14.09 11.14
N GLY A 10 15.84 13.90 9.94
CA GLY A 10 16.60 12.71 9.56
C GLY A 10 15.75 11.52 9.06
N ALA A 11 14.41 11.62 9.08
CA ALA A 11 13.54 10.67 8.40
C ALA A 11 13.39 11.06 6.93
N GLY A 12 13.95 10.23 6.06
CA GLY A 12 13.91 10.36 4.61
C GLY A 12 14.67 9.21 3.97
N ARG A 13 14.50 9.03 2.66
CA ARG A 13 15.32 8.07 1.92
C ARG A 13 16.80 8.49 2.06
N PRO A 14 17.71 7.55 2.39
CA PRO A 14 19.14 7.85 2.42
C PRO A 14 19.60 8.53 1.12
N LYS A 15 20.63 9.36 1.22
CA LYS A 15 21.25 9.94 0.03
C LYS A 15 21.78 8.81 -0.84
N ARG A 16 21.68 8.99 -2.16
CA ARG A 16 22.14 8.01 -3.16
C ARG A 16 23.61 7.62 -2.98
N GLU A 17 24.46 8.56 -2.56
CA GLU A 17 25.88 8.31 -2.27
C GLU A 17 26.07 7.25 -1.20
N PHE A 18 25.31 7.36 -0.10
CA PHE A 18 25.35 6.38 0.97
C PHE A 18 24.85 4.99 0.52
N GLU A 19 23.82 4.93 -0.33
CA GLU A 19 23.36 3.66 -0.93
C GLU A 19 24.48 3.01 -1.78
N ILE A 20 25.27 3.81 -2.51
CA ILE A 20 26.38 3.33 -3.33
C ILE A 20 27.52 2.81 -2.44
N ASP A 21 27.86 3.52 -1.36
CA ASP A 21 28.93 3.12 -0.46
C ASP A 21 28.61 1.77 0.22
N VAL A 22 27.38 1.62 0.72
CA VAL A 22 26.91 0.36 1.32
C VAL A 22 26.92 -0.77 0.29
N ARG A 23 26.50 -0.50 -0.95
CA ARG A 23 26.58 -1.48 -2.05
C ARG A 23 28.02 -1.93 -2.30
N ASN A 24 28.96 -0.99 -2.35
CA ASN A 24 30.37 -1.29 -2.61
C ASN A 24 30.98 -2.14 -1.49
N ILE A 25 30.63 -1.86 -0.23
CA ILE A 25 31.05 -2.66 0.92
C ILE A 25 30.51 -4.09 0.81
N ALA A 26 29.23 -4.25 0.46
CA ALA A 26 28.63 -5.56 0.29
C ALA A 26 29.27 -6.36 -0.86
N ILE A 27 29.56 -5.71 -1.99
CA ILE A 27 30.26 -6.34 -3.12
C ILE A 27 31.63 -6.86 -2.69
N LYS A 28 32.42 -6.03 -2.00
CA LYS A 28 33.75 -6.42 -1.50
C LYS A 28 33.67 -7.61 -0.55
N ALA A 29 32.73 -7.61 0.40
CA ALA A 29 32.57 -8.71 1.34
C ALA A 29 32.20 -10.04 0.63
N ILE A 30 31.36 -9.98 -0.40
CA ILE A 30 31.01 -11.14 -1.22
C ILE A 30 32.23 -11.64 -1.99
N GLU A 31 32.99 -10.75 -2.61
CA GLU A 31 34.21 -11.09 -3.34
C GLU A 31 35.28 -11.69 -2.43
N GLU A 32 35.46 -11.18 -1.21
CA GLU A 32 36.39 -11.73 -0.22
C GLU A 32 36.01 -13.14 0.23
N TYR A 33 34.72 -13.40 0.47
CA TYR A 33 34.27 -14.70 0.98
C TYR A 33 34.14 -15.77 -0.11
N TYR A 34 33.61 -15.41 -1.28
CA TYR A 34 33.28 -16.36 -2.36
C TYR A 34 34.26 -16.30 -3.55
N GLY A 35 35.22 -15.37 -3.53
CA GLY A 35 36.18 -15.12 -4.61
C GLY A 35 35.61 -14.36 -5.81
N SER A 36 34.30 -14.43 -6.04
CA SER A 36 33.61 -13.64 -7.07
C SER A 36 32.14 -13.42 -6.72
N ILE A 37 31.57 -12.34 -7.26
CA ILE A 37 30.13 -12.05 -7.16
C ILE A 37 29.28 -13.21 -7.71
N HIS A 38 29.69 -13.78 -8.84
CA HIS A 38 29.00 -14.90 -9.47
C HIS A 38 28.92 -16.11 -8.53
N ASN A 39 30.05 -16.50 -7.94
CA ASN A 39 30.08 -17.64 -7.00
C ASN A 39 29.25 -17.35 -5.74
N GLY A 40 29.21 -16.10 -5.28
CA GLY A 40 28.33 -15.67 -4.20
C GLY A 40 26.86 -15.90 -4.53
N PHE A 41 26.40 -15.49 -5.72
CA PHE A 41 25.03 -15.74 -6.17
C PHE A 41 24.72 -17.23 -6.36
N VAL A 42 25.66 -18.01 -6.88
CA VAL A 42 25.49 -19.48 -7.00
C VAL A 42 25.34 -20.12 -5.62
N SER A 43 26.17 -19.73 -4.65
CA SER A 43 26.07 -20.20 -3.27
C SER A 43 24.72 -19.83 -2.64
N LEU A 44 24.25 -18.59 -2.85
CA LEU A 44 22.96 -18.12 -2.39
C LEU A 44 21.79 -18.89 -3.03
N LEU A 45 21.84 -19.19 -4.32
CA LEU A 45 20.81 -20.00 -4.98
C LEU A 45 20.80 -21.45 -4.45
N ASN A 46 21.96 -22.00 -4.12
CA ASN A 46 22.09 -23.32 -3.50
C ASN A 46 21.49 -23.38 -2.08
N SER A 47 21.34 -22.24 -1.39
CA SER A 47 20.67 -22.18 -0.07
C SER A 47 19.16 -22.47 -0.12
N LYS A 48 18.56 -22.47 -1.32
CA LYS A 48 17.13 -22.71 -1.58
C LYS A 48 16.18 -21.73 -0.89
N GLU A 49 16.65 -20.52 -0.57
CA GLU A 49 15.80 -19.47 -0.03
C GLU A 49 14.87 -18.93 -1.13
N PRO A 50 13.53 -18.98 -0.95
CA PRO A 50 12.58 -18.68 -2.02
C PRO A 50 12.66 -17.23 -2.52
N SER A 51 12.95 -16.29 -1.63
CA SER A 51 13.01 -14.86 -1.96
C SER A 51 14.16 -14.57 -2.92
N LEU A 52 15.33 -15.18 -2.67
CA LEU A 52 16.52 -15.06 -3.51
C LEU A 52 16.34 -15.73 -4.88
N ILE A 53 15.71 -16.91 -4.92
CA ILE A 53 15.41 -17.58 -6.19
C ILE A 53 14.51 -16.68 -7.04
N LYS A 54 13.43 -16.15 -6.44
CA LYS A 54 12.52 -15.22 -7.12
C LYS A 54 13.27 -13.98 -7.61
N PHE A 55 14.12 -13.39 -6.77
CA PHE A 55 14.94 -12.23 -7.14
C PHE A 55 15.82 -12.50 -8.37
N CYS A 56 16.55 -13.62 -8.39
CA CYS A 56 17.41 -13.99 -9.52
C CYS A 56 16.60 -14.21 -10.80
N TRP A 57 15.43 -14.86 -10.72
CA TRP A 57 14.56 -15.07 -11.87
C TRP A 57 13.96 -13.78 -12.40
N GLU A 58 13.44 -12.90 -11.53
CA GLU A 58 12.85 -11.62 -11.94
C GLU A 58 13.87 -10.70 -12.62
N HIS A 59 15.12 -10.68 -12.13
CA HIS A 59 16.17 -9.84 -12.68
C HIS A 59 16.90 -10.47 -13.88
N GLY A 60 16.94 -11.80 -13.97
CA GLY A 60 17.59 -12.51 -15.09
C GLY A 60 16.68 -12.73 -16.29
N VAL A 61 15.42 -13.11 -16.05
CA VAL A 61 14.45 -13.49 -17.10
C VAL A 61 13.37 -12.42 -17.30
N GLY A 62 13.21 -11.52 -16.33
CA GLY A 62 12.17 -10.51 -16.33
C GLY A 62 10.95 -10.95 -15.54
N LYS A 63 10.09 -9.99 -15.20
CA LYS A 63 8.81 -10.31 -14.57
C LYS A 63 7.87 -10.90 -15.62
N PRO A 64 7.16 -11.99 -15.31
CA PRO A 64 6.04 -12.40 -16.16
C PRO A 64 5.09 -11.22 -16.31
N THR A 65 4.72 -10.91 -17.55
CA THR A 65 3.78 -9.83 -17.82
C THR A 65 2.42 -10.25 -17.26
N ASP A 66 1.89 -9.47 -16.32
CA ASP A 66 0.55 -9.67 -15.79
C ASP A 66 -0.47 -9.37 -16.91
N GLN A 67 -0.72 -10.36 -17.78
CA GLN A 67 -1.86 -10.31 -18.70
C GLN A 67 -3.12 -10.70 -17.94
N ILE A 68 -3.54 -9.86 -17.01
CA ILE A 68 -4.88 -9.94 -16.45
C ILE A 68 -5.80 -9.30 -17.47
N GLN A 69 -6.28 -10.09 -18.44
CA GLN A 69 -7.46 -9.72 -19.22
C GLN A 69 -8.67 -9.82 -18.29
N MET A 70 -8.94 -8.77 -17.52
CA MET A 70 -10.23 -8.62 -16.85
C MET A 70 -11.26 -8.27 -17.91
N SER A 71 -11.94 -9.28 -18.46
CA SER A 71 -13.20 -9.09 -19.16
C SER A 71 -14.25 -8.65 -18.14
N VAL A 72 -14.39 -7.34 -17.96
CA VAL A 72 -15.48 -6.74 -17.18
C VAL A 72 -16.75 -6.80 -18.03
N GLU A 73 -17.35 -7.98 -18.15
CA GLU A 73 -18.76 -8.13 -18.49
C GLU A 73 -19.56 -7.95 -17.20
N GLN A 74 -19.68 -6.69 -16.75
CA GLN A 74 -20.62 -6.36 -15.69
C GLN A 74 -21.98 -6.12 -16.34
N ASP A 75 -22.88 -7.09 -16.19
CA ASP A 75 -24.31 -6.90 -16.44
C ASP A 75 -24.81 -5.76 -15.54
N ILE A 76 -24.92 -4.56 -16.11
CA ILE A 76 -25.47 -3.39 -15.44
C ILE A 76 -26.96 -3.65 -15.21
N LYS A 77 -27.32 -4.20 -14.06
CA LYS A 77 -28.71 -4.23 -13.60
C LYS A 77 -29.10 -2.82 -13.15
N THR A 78 -29.79 -2.10 -14.02
CA THR A 78 -30.47 -0.85 -13.67
C THR A 78 -31.61 -1.17 -12.71
N PHE A 79 -31.53 -0.68 -11.47
CA PHE A 79 -32.64 -0.71 -10.53
C PHE A 79 -33.47 0.56 -10.71
N GLU A 80 -34.73 0.43 -11.09
CA GLU A 80 -35.68 1.54 -11.07
C GLU A 80 -36.10 1.78 -9.61
N VAL A 81 -35.73 2.95 -9.08
CA VAL A 81 -36.16 3.39 -7.76
C VAL A 81 -37.60 3.91 -7.88
N ILE A 82 -38.57 3.09 -7.45
CA ILE A 82 -39.96 3.53 -7.30
C ILE A 82 -40.05 4.39 -6.04
N GLN A 83 -40.32 5.68 -6.19
CA GLN A 83 -40.62 6.54 -5.05
C GLN A 83 -42.05 6.28 -4.57
N LEU A 84 -42.19 5.84 -3.33
CA LEU A 84 -43.49 5.71 -2.67
C LEU A 84 -44.03 7.11 -2.31
N PRO A 85 -45.35 7.36 -2.43
CA PRO A 85 -45.95 8.63 -2.05
C PRO A 85 -45.85 8.87 -0.54
N ASP A 86 -45.69 10.16 -0.19
CA ASP A 86 -45.52 10.63 1.18
C ASP A 86 -46.68 10.16 2.07
N ASN A 87 -46.32 9.44 3.14
CA ASN A 87 -47.23 8.83 4.10
C ASN A 87 -47.40 9.66 5.37
N GLY A 88 -47.02 10.95 5.37
CA GLY A 88 -47.45 11.95 6.35
C GLY A 88 -47.01 11.67 7.79
N ARG A 89 -45.99 10.82 7.97
CA ARG A 89 -45.55 10.31 9.28
C ARG A 89 -44.70 11.30 10.07
N ASP A 90 -44.27 12.39 9.44
CA ASP A 90 -43.31 13.36 10.00
C ASP A 90 -43.96 14.62 10.61
N ASN A 91 -45.30 14.68 10.69
CA ASN A 91 -46.04 15.89 11.10
C ASN A 91 -46.25 16.07 12.62
N PHE A 92 -45.61 15.27 13.48
CA PHE A 92 -45.76 15.40 14.94
C PHE A 92 -44.43 15.78 15.59
N ILE A 93 -44.15 17.08 15.62
CA ILE A 93 -43.26 17.69 16.60
C ILE A 93 -44.16 18.55 17.48
N GLU A 94 -44.51 18.06 18.68
CA GLU A 94 -45.19 18.88 19.68
C GLU A 94 -44.21 19.90 20.27
N PRO A 95 -44.61 21.18 20.43
CA PRO A 95 -43.74 22.21 20.99
C PRO A 95 -43.56 22.01 22.50
N ILE A 96 -42.31 22.02 22.96
CA ILE A 96 -41.94 21.98 24.38
C ILE A 96 -42.38 23.30 25.04
N GLU A 97 -43.29 23.24 26.00
CA GLU A 97 -43.67 24.40 26.81
C GLU A 97 -42.51 24.86 27.71
N GLU A 98 -42.20 26.15 27.62
CA GLU A 98 -41.14 26.86 28.34
C GLU A 98 -41.57 27.10 29.81
N ILE A 99 -41.01 26.34 30.76
CA ILE A 99 -41.22 26.57 32.19
C ILE A 99 -40.32 27.72 32.64
N ILE A 100 -40.93 28.89 32.86
CA ILE A 100 -40.31 30.06 33.50
C ILE A 100 -40.38 29.86 35.02
N GLU A 101 -39.24 29.68 35.69
CA GLU A 101 -39.16 29.78 37.16
C GLU A 101 -38.91 31.25 37.58
N PRO A 102 -39.62 31.77 38.60
CA PRO A 102 -39.40 33.13 39.09
C PRO A 102 -38.19 33.23 40.05
N ASN A 103 -37.42 34.30 39.86
CA ASN A 103 -36.30 34.73 40.69
C ASN A 103 -36.63 34.77 42.20
N ILE A 104 -35.67 34.32 43.02
CA ILE A 104 -35.51 34.69 44.44
C ILE A 104 -34.23 35.52 44.56
#